data_AF-A0A258SRG5-F1
#
_entry.id   AF-A0A258SRG5-F1
#
_cell.length_a   1.000
_cell.length_b   1.000
_cell.length_c   1.000
_cell.angle_alpha   90.00
_cell.angle_beta   90.00
_cell.angle_gamma   90.00
#
_symmetry.space_group_name_H-M   'P 1'
#
loop_
_entity.id
_entity.type
_entity.pdbx_description
1 polymer ?
#
loop_
_entity_poly.entity_id
_entity_poly.type
_entity_poly.pdbx_seq_one_letter_code
_entity_poly.pdbx_strand_id
1 'polypeptide(L)'
;MSAFLTSPFPVPRFLHALLLAAVLGLSGGPARAADGSTPPYEGDMLKLAELLGGLHYLRPLCGMTAEGQSWRVQMQDLLEAEQPSDERRSKLIAAFNQGYSSYAQVYRACTPAAAAAVQRQLTEGAKLAHDIAVRFGGN
;
A
#
# COMPACT_ATOMS: atom_id res chain seq x y z
N MET A 1 24.56 -37.46 9.80
CA MET A 1 25.69 -37.70 8.89
C MET A 1 25.21 -37.26 7.51
N SER A 2 25.46 -36.00 7.14
CA SER A 2 26.54 -35.58 6.22
C SER A 2 26.31 -36.15 4.80
N ALA A 3 26.25 -35.40 3.72
CA ALA A 3 26.86 -34.11 3.45
C ALA A 3 26.19 -33.39 2.27
N PHE A 4 26.34 -32.07 2.25
CA PHE A 4 26.40 -31.23 1.05
C PHE A 4 27.21 -31.88 -0.07
N LEU A 5 26.88 -31.63 -1.34
CA LEU A 5 27.84 -31.35 -2.41
C LEU A 5 27.10 -30.86 -3.69
N THR A 6 27.41 -29.61 -4.05
CA THR A 6 27.74 -29.12 -5.41
C THR A 6 26.69 -29.14 -6.53
N SER A 7 26.25 -27.94 -6.93
CA SER A 7 25.86 -27.62 -8.30
C SER A 7 26.98 -27.89 -9.30
N PRO A 8 26.62 -28.20 -10.55
CA PRO A 8 27.29 -27.55 -11.68
C PRO A 8 26.28 -27.12 -12.76
N PHE A 9 26.34 -25.84 -13.15
CA PHE A 9 25.80 -25.42 -14.45
C PHE A 9 26.51 -26.19 -15.58
N PRO A 10 25.76 -26.57 -16.63
CA PRO A 10 26.18 -26.07 -17.94
C PRO A 10 24.98 -25.66 -18.84
N VAL A 11 24.98 -24.40 -19.30
CA VAL A 11 24.46 -24.00 -20.63
C VAL A 11 25.55 -24.38 -21.65
N PRO A 12 25.29 -24.87 -22.89
CA PRO A 12 24.42 -24.26 -23.92
C PRO A 12 23.70 -25.37 -24.75
N ARG A 13 22.99 -25.23 -25.88
CA ARG A 13 23.17 -24.47 -27.13
C ARG A 13 21.83 -24.44 -27.87
N PHE A 14 21.57 -23.30 -28.49
CA PHE A 14 20.70 -23.02 -29.62
C PHE A 14 20.08 -24.20 -30.40
N LEU A 15 18.87 -23.90 -30.89
CA LEU A 15 18.04 -24.59 -31.89
C LEU A 15 16.92 -25.41 -31.30
N HIS A 16 15.70 -24.92 -31.50
CA HIS A 16 14.40 -25.54 -31.81
C HIS A 16 13.36 -24.45 -31.49
N ALA A 17 13.27 -23.41 -32.31
CA ALA A 17 12.35 -23.32 -33.44
C ALA A 17 10.87 -23.39 -33.01
N LEU A 18 10.24 -22.22 -33.05
CA LEU A 18 8.82 -21.90 -33.26
C LEU A 18 7.76 -22.80 -32.61
N LEU A 19 6.90 -22.18 -31.79
CA LEU A 19 5.46 -22.26 -31.95
C LEU A 19 4.78 -21.01 -31.32
N LEU A 20 4.05 -20.30 -32.17
CA LEU A 20 3.11 -19.24 -31.84
C LEU A 20 2.05 -19.74 -30.85
N ALA A 21 1.78 -18.96 -29.81
CA ALA A 21 0.43 -18.78 -29.28
C ALA A 21 0.35 -17.45 -28.53
N ALA A 22 0.04 -16.40 -29.28
CA ALA A 22 -0.43 -15.15 -28.73
C ALA A 22 -1.81 -15.40 -28.12
N VAL A 23 -1.92 -15.29 -26.79
CA VAL A 23 -3.20 -15.05 -26.12
C VAL A 23 -3.01 -13.79 -25.29
N LEU A 24 -3.20 -12.65 -25.94
CA LEU A 24 -3.50 -11.39 -25.27
C LEU A 24 -4.90 -11.50 -24.67
N GLY A 25 -4.98 -12.00 -23.44
CA GLY A 25 -6.15 -11.83 -22.59
C GLY A 25 -6.06 -10.53 -21.81
N LEU A 26 -6.19 -9.39 -22.49
CA LEU A 26 -6.44 -8.10 -21.82
C LEU A 26 -7.88 -8.10 -21.32
N SER A 27 -8.08 -8.55 -20.08
CA SER A 27 -9.27 -8.20 -19.28
C SER A 27 -8.97 -6.98 -18.43
N GLY A 28 -8.46 -5.91 -19.05
CA GLY A 28 -8.40 -4.59 -18.43
C GLY A 28 -9.71 -3.88 -18.75
N GLY A 29 -10.63 -3.81 -17.78
CA GLY A 29 -11.76 -2.88 -17.86
C GLY A 29 -11.24 -1.45 -18.10
N PRO A 30 -12.09 -0.50 -18.50
CA PRO A 30 -11.64 0.86 -18.75
C PRO A 30 -11.02 1.43 -17.47
N ALA A 31 -9.69 1.45 -17.42
CA ALA A 31 -8.91 2.17 -16.44
C ALA A 31 -9.23 3.64 -16.68
N ARG A 32 -10.13 4.19 -15.85
CA ARG A 32 -10.35 5.63 -15.81
C ARG A 32 -9.09 6.23 -15.21
N ALA A 33 -8.15 6.62 -16.07
CA ALA A 33 -7.13 7.58 -15.70
C ALA A 33 -7.89 8.82 -15.20
N ALA A 34 -7.79 9.13 -13.92
CA ALA A 34 -8.36 10.36 -13.37
C ALA A 34 -7.83 11.54 -14.21
N ASP A 35 -8.74 12.29 -14.83
CA ASP A 35 -8.45 13.50 -15.60
C ASP A 35 -7.45 14.38 -14.83
N GLY A 36 -6.58 15.09 -15.54
CA GLY A 36 -5.48 15.90 -14.99
C GLY A 36 -5.86 17.00 -13.97
N SER A 37 -7.13 17.10 -13.57
CA SER A 37 -7.57 17.85 -12.40
C SER A 37 -7.43 17.02 -11.11
N THR A 38 -6.80 17.60 -10.09
CA THR A 38 -6.76 17.02 -8.74
C THR A 38 -8.18 16.74 -8.23
N PRO A 39 -8.50 15.52 -7.76
CA PRO A 39 -9.82 15.22 -7.24
C PRO A 39 -10.18 16.08 -6.03
N PRO A 40 -11.47 16.41 -5.83
CA PRO A 40 -11.91 17.24 -4.71
C PRO A 40 -11.62 16.62 -3.34
N TYR A 41 -11.42 15.30 -3.28
CA TYR A 41 -11.11 14.52 -2.08
C TYR A 41 -9.60 14.24 -1.88
N GLU A 42 -8.71 14.84 -2.70
CA GLU A 42 -7.27 14.57 -2.63
C GLU A 42 -6.70 14.82 -1.23
N GLY A 43 -7.13 15.89 -0.56
CA GLY A 43 -6.69 16.20 0.80
C GLY A 43 -7.04 15.09 1.80
N ASP A 44 -8.25 14.56 1.71
CA ASP A 44 -8.71 13.47 2.57
C ASP A 44 -7.96 12.16 2.26
N MET A 45 -7.58 11.93 1.00
CA MET A 45 -6.75 10.79 0.61
C MET A 45 -5.32 10.87 1.11
N LEU A 46 -4.70 12.05 1.03
CA LEU A 46 -3.37 12.26 1.61
C LEU A 46 -3.41 12.04 3.12
N LYS A 47 -4.48 12.50 3.79
CA LYS A 47 -4.64 12.28 5.23
C LYS A 47 -4.84 10.80 5.55
N LEU A 48 -5.68 10.09 4.79
CA LEU A 48 -5.87 8.66 4.98
C LEU A 48 -4.56 7.88 4.81
N ALA A 49 -3.78 8.19 3.77
CA ALA A 49 -2.48 7.58 3.54
C ALA A 49 -1.51 7.81 4.71
N GLU A 50 -1.44 9.03 5.24
CA GLU A 50 -0.65 9.35 6.44
C GLU A 50 -1.09 8.51 7.66
N LEU A 51 -2.40 8.38 7.87
CA LEU A 51 -2.93 7.59 8.99
C LEU A 51 -2.55 6.10 8.87
N LEU A 52 -2.67 5.52 7.68
CA LEU A 52 -2.26 4.14 7.39
C LEU A 52 -0.77 3.92 7.68
N GLY A 53 0.09 4.90 7.33
CA GLY A 53 1.52 4.85 7.64
C GLY A 53 1.81 4.85 9.14
N GLY A 54 1.10 5.68 9.91
CA GLY A 54 1.24 5.69 11.37
C GLY A 54 0.76 4.39 12.03
N LEU A 55 -0.36 3.83 11.55
CA LEU A 55 -0.87 2.53 12.03
C LEU A 55 0.11 1.40 11.73
N HIS A 56 0.71 1.41 10.54
CA HIS A 56 1.74 0.45 10.15
C HIS A 56 2.92 0.44 11.13
N TYR A 57 3.31 1.60 11.66
CA TYR A 57 4.37 1.71 12.66
C TYR A 57 3.91 1.35 14.08
N LEU A 58 2.81 1.94 14.54
CA LEU A 58 2.41 1.89 15.95
C LEU A 58 1.82 0.54 16.36
N ARG A 59 1.01 -0.09 15.49
CA ARG A 59 0.25 -1.29 15.87
C ARG A 59 1.16 -2.48 16.24
N PRO A 60 2.25 -2.78 15.52
CA PRO A 60 3.21 -3.80 15.94
C PRO A 60 3.83 -3.53 17.31
N LEU A 61 4.15 -2.27 17.64
CA LEU A 61 4.69 -1.90 18.96
C LEU A 61 3.70 -2.23 20.08
N CYS A 62 2.40 -2.06 19.82
CA CYS A 62 1.30 -2.33 20.75
C CYS A 62 0.76 -3.77 20.67
N GLY A 63 1.58 -4.73 20.25
CA GLY A 63 1.27 -6.16 20.33
C GLY A 63 0.41 -6.71 19.19
N MET A 64 0.08 -5.90 18.19
CA MET A 64 -0.74 -6.30 17.04
C MET A 64 0.16 -6.65 15.84
N THR A 65 0.98 -7.68 15.99
CA THR A 65 2.05 -8.01 15.02
C THR A 65 1.56 -8.68 13.74
N ALA A 66 0.47 -9.46 13.81
CA ALA A 66 -0.16 -10.08 12.64
C ALA A 66 -0.79 -9.05 11.68
N GLU A 67 -1.12 -7.86 12.18
CA GLU A 67 -1.69 -6.77 11.38
C GLU A 67 -0.65 -5.84 10.78
N GLY A 68 0.65 -5.99 11.11
CA GLY A 68 1.67 -5.11 10.55
C GLY A 68 1.65 -5.07 9.02
N GLN A 69 1.40 -6.22 8.37
CA GLN A 69 1.27 -6.30 6.91
C GLN A 69 -0.07 -5.77 6.38
N SER A 70 -1.14 -5.72 7.19
CA SER A 70 -2.47 -5.34 6.71
C SER A 70 -2.56 -3.86 6.33
N TRP A 71 -1.80 -2.98 6.97
CA TRP A 71 -1.80 -1.54 6.66
C TRP A 71 -1.07 -1.22 5.36
N ARG A 72 0.01 -1.96 5.06
CA ARG A 72 0.71 -1.85 3.79
C ARG A 72 -0.16 -2.36 2.65
N VAL A 73 -0.89 -3.46 2.87
CA VAL A 73 -1.87 -3.99 1.92
C VAL A 73 -3.00 -2.99 1.71
N GLN A 74 -3.59 -2.42 2.76
CA GLN A 74 -4.62 -1.38 2.62
C GLN A 74 -4.13 -0.15 1.82
N MET A 75 -2.86 0.24 1.98
CA MET A 75 -2.28 1.30 1.15
C MET A 75 -2.15 0.87 -0.32
N GLN A 76 -1.84 -0.40 -0.58
CA GLN A 76 -1.80 -0.94 -1.94
C GLN A 76 -3.20 -0.98 -2.56
N ASP A 77 -4.20 -1.47 -1.82
CA ASP A 77 -5.60 -1.51 -2.23
C ASP A 77 -6.12 -0.10 -2.56
N LEU A 78 -5.74 0.90 -1.75
CA LEU A 78 -6.07 2.30 -2.01
C LEU A 78 -5.48 2.78 -3.33
N LEU A 79 -4.18 2.50 -3.59
CA LEU A 79 -3.52 2.90 -4.84
C LEU A 79 -4.09 2.16 -6.05
N GLU A 80 -4.50 0.91 -5.87
CA GLU A 80 -5.13 0.10 -6.92
C GLU A 80 -6.54 0.59 -7.24
N ALA A 81 -7.32 0.95 -6.22
CA ALA A 81 -8.66 1.50 -6.42
C ALA A 81 -8.63 2.87 -7.13
N GLU A 82 -7.74 3.77 -6.70
CA GLU A 82 -7.67 5.14 -7.22
C GLU A 82 -6.98 5.26 -8.59
N GLN A 83 -6.16 4.28 -8.98
CA GLN A 83 -5.33 4.30 -10.20
C GLN A 83 -4.71 5.69 -10.47
N PRO A 84 -4.01 6.30 -9.48
CA PRO A 84 -3.57 7.68 -9.59
C PRO A 84 -2.47 7.84 -10.65
N SER A 85 -2.34 9.05 -11.21
CA SER A 85 -1.16 9.42 -11.98
C SER A 85 0.12 9.26 -11.16
N ASP A 86 1.28 9.09 -11.79
CA ASP A 86 2.54 8.88 -11.09
C ASP A 86 2.87 9.98 -10.07
N GLU A 87 2.53 11.23 -10.39
CA GLU A 87 2.69 12.35 -9.47
C GLU A 87 1.81 12.21 -8.20
N ARG A 88 0.51 11.92 -8.39
CA ARG A 88 -0.43 11.70 -7.27
C ARG A 88 -0.04 10.48 -6.45
N ARG A 89 0.37 9.39 -7.13
CA ARG A 89 0.89 8.18 -6.50
C ARG A 89 2.07 8.49 -5.59
N SER A 90 3.02 9.30 -6.07
CA SER A 90 4.18 9.71 -5.28
C SER A 90 3.78 10.51 -4.03
N LYS A 91 2.78 11.41 -4.13
CA LYS A 91 2.28 12.19 -2.99
C LYS A 91 1.64 11.30 -1.93
N LEU A 92 0.81 10.35 -2.35
CA LEU A 92 0.16 9.37 -1.46
C LEU A 92 1.20 8.50 -0.73
N ILE A 93 2.22 8.02 -1.43
CA ILE A 93 3.33 7.26 -0.83
C ILE A 93 4.13 8.14 0.15
N ALA A 94 4.40 9.39 -0.22
CA ALA A 94 5.10 10.32 0.66
C ALA A 94 4.32 10.58 1.95
N ALA A 95 2.99 10.76 1.87
CA ALA A 95 2.13 10.92 3.04
C ALA A 95 2.17 9.69 3.95
N PHE A 96 2.08 8.47 3.39
CA PHE A 96 2.25 7.23 4.16
C PHE A 96 3.60 7.18 4.90
N ASN A 97 4.69 7.45 4.19
CA ASN A 97 6.04 7.45 4.77
C ASN A 97 6.20 8.54 5.84
N GLN A 98 5.56 9.68 5.67
CA GLN A 98 5.52 10.76 6.65
C GLN A 98 4.83 10.29 7.94
N GLY A 99 3.64 9.69 7.83
CA GLY A 99 2.93 9.13 8.99
C GLY A 99 3.75 8.09 9.74
N TYR A 100 4.36 7.14 9.01
CA TYR A 100 5.25 6.14 9.58
C TYR A 100 6.44 6.78 10.32
N SER A 101 7.16 7.68 9.65
CA SER A 101 8.38 8.27 10.18
C SER A 101 8.11 9.19 11.38
N SER A 102 6.96 9.89 11.41
CA SER A 102 6.58 10.78 12.51
C SER A 102 6.47 10.02 13.84
N TYR A 103 5.81 8.86 13.85
CA TYR A 103 5.73 8.02 15.05
C TYR A 103 7.05 7.28 15.31
N ALA A 104 7.79 6.93 14.26
CA ALA A 104 9.13 6.35 14.38
C ALA A 104 10.18 7.32 14.92
N GLN A 105 9.90 8.61 15.05
CA GLN A 105 10.78 9.54 15.77
C GLN A 105 10.51 9.54 17.27
N VAL A 106 9.27 9.24 17.69
CA VAL A 106 8.80 9.50 19.05
C VAL A 106 8.65 8.23 19.90
N TYR A 107 8.27 7.10 19.31
CA TYR A 107 8.00 5.86 20.04
C TYR A 107 8.99 4.75 19.69
N ARG A 108 9.38 3.95 20.68
CA ARG A 108 10.20 2.72 20.50
C ARG A 108 9.55 1.47 21.10
N ALA A 109 8.52 1.68 21.92
CA ALA A 109 7.70 0.66 22.54
C ALA A 109 6.27 1.22 22.68
N CYS A 110 5.29 0.36 22.93
CA CYS A 110 3.95 0.84 23.21
C CYS A 110 3.91 1.54 24.58
N THR A 111 3.52 2.82 24.55
CA THR A 111 3.18 3.62 25.73
C THR A 111 1.67 3.84 25.77
N PRO A 112 1.10 4.30 26.90
CA PRO A 112 -0.31 4.70 26.94
C PRO A 112 -0.66 5.75 25.87
N ALA A 113 0.26 6.68 25.59
CA ALA A 113 0.10 7.68 24.55
C ALA A 113 0.12 7.08 23.13
N ALA A 114 0.99 6.10 22.87
CA ALA A 114 1.03 5.36 21.61
C ALA A 114 -0.25 4.54 21.39
N ALA A 115 -0.73 3.84 22.42
CA ALA A 115 -1.98 3.10 22.36
C ALA A 115 -3.18 4.02 22.08
N ALA A 116 -3.24 5.18 22.73
CA ALA A 116 -4.26 6.19 22.45
C ALA A 116 -4.15 6.75 21.02
N ALA A 117 -2.93 6.91 20.50
CA ALA A 117 -2.72 7.34 19.11
C ALA A 117 -3.26 6.31 18.11
N VAL A 118 -3.01 5.02 18.32
CA VAL A 118 -3.59 3.94 17.49
C VAL A 118 -5.12 4.06 17.44
N GLN A 119 -5.78 4.19 18.60
CA GLN A 119 -7.25 4.29 18.63
C GLN A 119 -7.77 5.50 17.87
N ARG A 120 -7.13 6.67 18.05
CA ARG A 120 -7.49 7.88 17.30
C ARG A 120 -7.32 7.69 15.79
N GLN A 121 -6.19 7.12 15.36
CA GLN A 121 -5.94 6.88 13.93
C GLN A 121 -6.94 5.90 13.31
N LEU A 122 -7.34 4.85 14.03
CA LEU A 122 -8.38 3.92 13.58
C LEU A 122 -9.73 4.63 13.42
N THR A 123 -10.14 5.44 14.39
CA THR A 123 -11.39 6.20 14.33
C THR A 123 -11.37 7.22 13.19
N GLU A 124 -10.30 7.99 13.06
CA GLU A 124 -10.17 9.02 12.03
C GLU A 124 -10.07 8.40 10.63
N GLY A 125 -9.28 7.34 10.47
CA GLY A 125 -9.12 6.64 9.19
C GLY A 125 -10.43 6.01 8.72
N ALA A 126 -11.18 5.35 9.62
CA ALA A 126 -12.48 4.79 9.29
C ALA A 126 -13.48 5.87 8.86
N LYS A 127 -13.48 7.02 9.55
CA LYS A 127 -14.33 8.15 9.19
C LYS A 127 -13.96 8.71 7.80
N LEU A 128 -12.68 8.96 7.53
CA LEU A 128 -12.23 9.48 6.24
C LEU A 128 -12.58 8.53 5.09
N ALA A 129 -12.28 7.24 5.24
CA ALA A 129 -12.62 6.24 4.22
C ALA A 129 -14.12 6.21 3.94
N HIS A 130 -14.95 6.26 4.99
CA HIS A 130 -16.40 6.33 4.86
C HIS A 130 -16.88 7.61 4.18
N ASP A 131 -16.42 8.78 4.63
CA ASP A 131 -16.79 10.08 4.07
C ASP A 131 -16.43 10.16 2.57
N ILE A 132 -15.27 9.64 2.18
CA ILE A 132 -14.85 9.60 0.77
C ILE A 132 -15.77 8.70 -0.04
N ALA A 133 -16.03 7.47 0.42
CA ALA A 133 -16.89 6.53 -0.28
C ALA A 133 -18.34 7.06 -0.42
N VAL A 134 -18.90 7.66 0.63
CA VAL A 134 -20.26 8.21 0.62
C VAL A 134 -20.39 9.39 -0.34
N ARG A 135 -19.38 10.27 -0.37
CA ARG A 135 -19.45 11.50 -1.15
C ARG A 135 -19.00 11.34 -2.60
N PHE A 136 -18.14 10.36 -2.88
CA PHE A 136 -17.44 10.26 -4.16
C PHE A 136 -17.46 8.85 -4.78
N GLY A 137 -17.96 7.81 -4.11
CA GLY A 137 -17.91 6.42 -4.59
C GLY A 137 -18.98 5.99 -5.61
N GLY A 138 -19.74 6.93 -6.17
CA GLY A 138 -20.92 6.67 -7.02
C GLY A 138 -20.75 6.95 -8.52
N ASN A 139 -19.55 6.88 -9.09
CA ASN A 139 -19.27 7.26 -10.48
C ASN A 139 -18.73 6.13 -11.39
#